data_AF-A0A088EZ76-F1
#
_entry.id   AF-A0A088EZ76-F1
#
_cell.length_a   1.000
_cell.length_b   1.000
_cell.length_c   1.000
_cell.angle_alpha   90.00
_cell.angle_beta   90.00
_cell.angle_gamma   90.00
#
_symmetry.space_group_name_H-M   'P 1'
#
loop_
_entity.id
_entity.type
_entity.pdbx_description
1 polymer ?
#
loop_
_entity_poly.entity_id
_entity_poly.type
_entity_poly.pdbx_seq_one_letter_code
_entity_poly.pdbx_strand_id
1 'polypeptide(L)'
;MKNNFLLIPIIIALLLGCSKDSNDQDPQEETIDYETIYQEPENPFYGIPDTMSVVMVSASIIKYNEWQNFFVWPEHSYIIIWPSDNRDLDIGDVEKAIKGIAIDQNTKTEVKTGFTYKGSAISFQDLTPGKYFIAVILNDNVDKGKKAYSTKEISVKQYGKIYMNKIFSNKIKDGEFEEWTNKIIEK
;
A
#
# COMPACT_ATOMS: atom_id res chain seq x y z
N MET A 1 -11.30 67.69 -14.05
CA MET A 1 -11.41 66.42 -14.80
C MET A 1 -10.26 65.53 -14.34
N LYS A 2 -10.56 64.37 -13.75
CA LYS A 2 -9.59 63.49 -13.07
C LYS A 2 -8.79 62.68 -14.11
N ASN A 3 -7.46 62.76 -14.01
CA ASN A 3 -6.49 62.03 -14.83
C ASN A 3 -6.56 60.52 -14.53
N ASN A 4 -7.27 59.76 -15.36
CA ASN A 4 -7.28 58.29 -15.34
C ASN A 4 -6.29 57.66 -16.35
N PHE A 5 -5.35 58.44 -16.88
CA PHE A 5 -4.47 57.98 -17.97
C PHE A 5 -3.21 57.21 -17.52
N LEU A 6 -3.01 57.01 -16.21
CA LEU A 6 -1.81 56.34 -15.65
C LEU A 6 -2.02 54.87 -15.26
N LEU A 7 -3.24 54.33 -15.36
CA LEU A 7 -3.52 52.93 -14.97
C LEU A 7 -3.26 51.92 -16.10
N ILE A 8 -3.26 52.36 -17.35
CA ILE A 8 -3.08 51.50 -18.52
C ILE A 8 -1.68 50.84 -18.59
N PRO A 9 -0.55 51.55 -18.38
CA PRO A 9 0.77 50.92 -18.48
C PRO A 9 1.04 49.89 -17.36
N ILE A 10 0.42 50.06 -16.18
CA ILE A 10 0.58 49.13 -15.05
C ILE A 10 -0.18 47.82 -15.30
N ILE A 11 -1.36 47.89 -15.92
CA ILE A 11 -2.16 46.70 -16.27
C ILE A 11 -1.47 45.89 -17.38
N ILE A 12 -0.84 46.55 -18.36
CA ILE A 12 -0.07 45.87 -19.41
C ILE A 12 1.18 45.18 -18.83
N ALA A 13 1.87 45.81 -17.86
CA ALA A 13 3.01 45.21 -17.18
C ALA A 13 2.62 43.99 -16.32
N LEU A 14 1.44 43.99 -15.70
CA LEU A 14 0.91 42.85 -14.93
C LEU A 14 0.46 41.69 -15.83
N LEU A 15 -0.05 41.95 -17.03
CA LEU A 15 -0.47 40.91 -17.99
C LEU A 15 0.72 40.22 -18.68
N LEU A 16 1.88 40.88 -18.76
CA LEU A 16 3.12 40.30 -19.30
C LEU A 16 3.93 39.52 -18.26
N GLY A 17 3.59 39.63 -16.97
CA GLY A 17 4.24 38.91 -15.88
C GLY A 17 3.79 37.45 -15.68
N CYS A 18 2.73 37.02 -16.38
CA CYS A 18 2.23 35.64 -16.35
C CYS A 18 2.63 34.85 -17.60
N SER A 19 3.91 34.92 -17.99
CA SER A 19 4.49 33.90 -18.86
C SER A 19 4.71 32.67 -18.00
N LYS A 20 3.75 31.74 -17.98
CA LYS A 20 4.02 30.37 -17.58
C LYS A 20 5.08 29.86 -18.55
N ASP A 21 6.31 29.66 -18.05
CA ASP A 21 7.39 29.09 -18.85
C ASP A 21 6.86 27.77 -19.42
N SER A 22 6.71 27.70 -20.74
CA SER A 22 6.33 26.49 -21.47
C SER A 22 7.40 25.39 -21.42
N ASN A 23 8.39 25.59 -20.55
CA ASN A 23 9.56 24.76 -20.33
C ASN A 23 9.62 24.21 -18.90
N ASP A 24 8.55 24.37 -18.11
CA ASP A 24 8.24 23.41 -17.04
C ASP A 24 8.03 22.06 -17.72
N GLN A 25 9.13 21.34 -17.94
CA GLN A 25 9.08 19.93 -18.22
C GLN A 25 8.31 19.33 -17.05
N ASP A 26 7.13 18.75 -17.35
CA ASP A 26 6.50 17.82 -16.42
C ASP A 26 7.63 16.90 -15.92
N PRO A 27 7.83 16.80 -14.58
CA PRO A 27 8.92 16.01 -14.05
C PRO A 27 8.83 14.64 -14.70
N GLN A 28 9.87 14.26 -15.44
CA GLN A 28 9.88 12.96 -16.10
C GLN A 28 9.62 11.91 -15.03
N GLU A 29 8.49 11.22 -15.15
CA GLU A 29 8.16 10.11 -14.27
C GLU A 29 9.22 9.03 -14.50
N GLU A 30 10.29 9.06 -13.72
CA GLU A 30 11.19 7.92 -13.63
C GLU A 30 10.34 6.71 -13.25
N THR A 31 10.35 5.70 -14.11
CA THR A 31 9.78 4.38 -13.82
C THR A 31 10.56 3.83 -12.63
N ILE A 32 10.00 3.95 -11.43
CA ILE A 32 10.67 3.45 -10.23
C ILE A 32 10.65 1.93 -10.29
N ASP A 33 11.84 1.34 -10.28
CA ASP A 33 12.01 -0.11 -10.13
C ASP A 33 11.76 -0.49 -8.66
N TYR A 34 10.56 -0.99 -8.38
CA TYR A 34 10.13 -1.37 -7.03
C TYR A 34 11.02 -2.43 -6.38
N GLU A 35 11.71 -3.29 -7.16
CA GLU A 35 12.65 -4.27 -6.61
C GLU A 35 13.86 -3.59 -5.96
N THR A 36 14.28 -2.43 -6.48
CA THR A 36 15.40 -1.65 -5.92
C THR A 36 15.02 -0.83 -4.68
N ILE A 37 13.73 -0.56 -4.48
CA ILE A 37 13.23 0.22 -3.35
C ILE A 37 13.18 -0.61 -2.06
N TYR A 38 12.92 -1.91 -2.20
CA TYR A 38 12.76 -2.78 -1.05
C TYR A 38 14.11 -3.10 -0.40
N GLN A 39 14.33 -2.53 0.78
CA GLN A 39 15.45 -2.93 1.64
C GLN A 39 15.01 -4.09 2.53
N GLU A 40 15.52 -5.28 2.23
CA GLU A 40 15.26 -6.48 3.03
C GLU A 40 15.78 -6.26 4.47
N PRO A 41 14.95 -6.42 5.52
CA PRO A 41 15.43 -6.34 6.89
C PRO A 41 16.48 -7.41 7.18
N GLU A 42 17.56 -7.05 7.89
CA GLU A 42 18.68 -7.95 8.18
C GLU A 42 18.24 -9.23 8.92
N ASN A 43 17.31 -9.11 9.88
CA ASN A 43 16.67 -10.24 10.53
C ASN A 43 15.30 -9.84 11.12
N PRO A 44 14.20 -9.94 10.35
CA PRO A 44 12.88 -9.54 10.83
C PRO A 44 12.37 -10.39 11.99
N PHE A 45 12.99 -11.56 12.23
CA PHE A 45 12.57 -12.51 13.26
C PHE A 45 13.47 -12.52 14.50
N TYR A 46 14.33 -11.51 14.67
CA TYR A 46 15.19 -11.41 15.84
C TYR A 46 14.36 -11.39 17.14
N GLY A 47 14.71 -12.28 18.07
CA GLY A 47 14.00 -12.43 19.36
C GLY A 47 12.74 -13.30 19.31
N ILE A 48 12.37 -13.86 18.15
CA ILE A 48 11.24 -14.78 18.04
C ILE A 48 11.69 -16.21 18.32
N PRO A 49 11.01 -16.94 19.23
CA PRO A 49 11.33 -18.34 19.51
C PRO A 49 11.29 -19.21 18.26
N ASP A 50 12.22 -20.17 18.17
CA ASP A 50 12.26 -21.10 17.03
C ASP A 50 11.04 -22.01 16.96
N THR A 51 10.32 -22.19 18.06
CA THR A 51 9.11 -23.02 18.17
C THR A 51 7.81 -22.25 17.93
N MET A 52 7.87 -21.05 17.37
CA MET A 52 6.69 -20.22 17.10
C MET A 52 6.52 -20.02 15.60
N SER A 53 5.29 -20.24 15.11
CA SER A 53 4.89 -19.84 13.77
C SER A 53 4.52 -18.36 13.79
N VAL A 54 5.09 -17.56 12.89
CA VAL A 54 4.83 -16.11 12.83
C VAL A 54 4.66 -15.66 11.40
N VAL A 55 3.63 -14.86 11.16
CA VAL A 55 3.46 -14.10 9.91
C VAL A 55 3.47 -12.62 10.25
N MET A 56 4.50 -11.92 9.78
CA MET A 56 4.63 -10.47 9.88
C MET A 56 4.19 -9.83 8.58
N VAL A 57 3.26 -8.89 8.68
CA VAL A 57 2.79 -8.13 7.54
C VAL A 57 2.93 -6.65 7.86
N SER A 58 3.54 -5.90 6.96
CA SER A 58 3.60 -4.44 7.02
C SER A 58 3.13 -3.80 5.73
N ALA A 59 2.70 -2.55 5.83
CA ALA A 59 2.23 -1.73 4.73
C ALA A 59 3.00 -0.41 4.69
N SER A 60 3.40 0.00 3.50
CA SER A 60 4.13 1.22 3.23
C SER A 60 3.66 1.86 1.93
N ILE A 61 3.93 3.16 1.77
CA ILE A 61 3.70 3.92 0.54
C ILE A 61 4.97 4.66 0.13
N ILE A 62 5.04 5.06 -1.14
CA ILE A 62 6.11 5.93 -1.63
C ILE A 62 5.67 7.39 -1.44
N LYS A 63 6.50 8.16 -0.75
CA LYS A 63 6.36 9.63 -0.61
C LYS A 63 7.52 10.33 -1.29
N TYR A 64 7.30 11.60 -1.64
CA TYR A 64 8.30 12.49 -2.21
C TYR A 64 8.52 13.66 -1.27
N ASN A 65 9.78 14.04 -1.08
CA ASN A 65 10.11 15.27 -0.38
C ASN A 65 10.02 16.48 -1.33
N GLU A 66 10.23 17.68 -0.78
CA GLU A 66 10.17 18.94 -1.54
C GLU A 66 11.15 18.99 -2.72
N TRP A 67 12.21 18.18 -2.67
CA TRP A 67 13.23 18.05 -3.71
C TRP A 67 12.99 16.89 -4.68
N GLN A 68 11.78 16.32 -4.71
CA GLN A 68 11.38 15.19 -5.57
C GLN A 68 12.17 13.90 -5.34
N ASN A 69 12.87 13.76 -4.21
CA ASN A 69 13.47 12.48 -3.85
C ASN A 69 12.40 11.60 -3.19
N PHE A 70 12.27 10.37 -3.68
CA PHE A 70 11.33 9.42 -3.12
C PHE A 70 11.88 8.76 -1.85
N PHE A 71 10.98 8.30 -0.98
CA PHE A 71 11.29 7.46 0.17
C PHE A 71 10.10 6.57 0.53
N VAL A 72 10.37 5.43 1.17
CA VAL A 72 9.35 4.51 1.67
C VAL A 72 8.90 4.97 3.04
N TRP A 73 7.58 5.12 3.22
CA TRP A 73 6.98 5.55 4.47
C TRP A 73 5.98 4.50 4.98
N PRO A 74 6.06 4.06 6.25
CA PRO A 74 5.06 3.16 6.83
C PRO A 74 3.66 3.78 6.80
N GLU A 75 2.65 3.02 6.37
CA GLU A 75 1.30 3.54 6.16
C GLU A 75 0.25 2.74 6.94
N HIS A 76 -0.67 3.45 7.61
CA HIS A 76 -1.73 2.82 8.36
C HIS A 76 -2.76 2.21 7.41
N SER A 77 -2.82 0.88 7.41
CA SER A 77 -3.67 0.09 6.50
C SER A 77 -4.53 -0.88 7.29
N TYR A 78 -5.55 -1.45 6.63
CA TYR A 78 -6.20 -2.65 7.13
C TYR A 78 -5.41 -3.87 6.66
N ILE A 79 -4.95 -4.68 7.61
CA ILE A 79 -4.25 -5.93 7.36
C ILE A 79 -5.16 -7.05 7.84
N ILE A 80 -5.57 -7.91 6.92
CA ILE A 80 -6.53 -8.97 7.19
C ILE A 80 -5.95 -10.31 6.73
N ILE A 81 -6.21 -11.37 7.50
CA ILE A 81 -5.79 -12.72 7.15
C ILE A 81 -6.95 -13.72 7.31
N TRP A 82 -7.13 -14.58 6.31
CA TRP A 82 -8.11 -15.66 6.30
C TRP A 82 -7.39 -17.00 6.13
N PRO A 83 -7.77 -18.06 6.87
CA PRO A 83 -7.41 -19.42 6.49
C PRO A 83 -8.00 -19.73 5.10
N SER A 84 -7.17 -20.22 4.18
CA SER A 84 -7.53 -20.52 2.79
C SER A 84 -7.36 -21.98 2.41
N ASP A 85 -7.15 -22.88 3.38
CA ASP A 85 -7.07 -24.32 3.10
C ASP A 85 -8.31 -24.81 2.32
N ASN A 86 -8.07 -25.28 1.09
CA ASN A 86 -9.09 -25.75 0.14
C ASN A 86 -10.11 -24.67 -0.30
N ARG A 87 -9.75 -23.40 -0.25
CA ARG A 87 -10.58 -22.28 -0.70
C ARG A 87 -9.83 -21.44 -1.72
N ASP A 88 -10.56 -20.88 -2.67
CA ASP A 88 -10.02 -19.89 -3.60
C ASP A 88 -10.59 -18.53 -3.21
N LEU A 89 -9.86 -17.80 -2.35
CA LEU A 89 -10.39 -16.58 -1.74
C LEU A 89 -10.03 -15.34 -2.56
N ASP A 90 -10.99 -14.42 -2.63
CA ASP A 90 -10.84 -13.15 -3.33
C ASP A 90 -11.61 -12.01 -2.62
N ILE A 91 -11.21 -10.77 -2.91
CA ILE A 91 -11.90 -9.56 -2.45
C ILE A 91 -12.91 -9.14 -3.52
N GLY A 92 -14.16 -9.58 -3.36
CA GLY A 92 -15.25 -9.11 -4.23
C GLY A 92 -15.74 -7.69 -3.91
N ASP A 93 -15.52 -7.21 -2.69
CA ASP A 93 -15.92 -5.87 -2.21
C ASP A 93 -14.98 -5.43 -1.10
N VAL A 94 -14.30 -4.29 -1.31
CA VAL A 94 -13.31 -3.75 -0.36
C VAL A 94 -13.96 -3.33 0.97
N GLU A 95 -15.18 -2.81 0.96
CA GLU A 95 -15.91 -2.44 2.19
C GLU A 95 -16.24 -3.65 3.05
N LYS A 96 -16.51 -4.79 2.39
CA LYS A 96 -16.71 -6.07 3.07
C LYS A 96 -15.38 -6.64 3.55
N ALA A 97 -14.31 -6.53 2.77
CA ALA A 97 -12.98 -7.01 3.16
C ALA A 97 -12.42 -6.26 4.39
N ILE A 98 -12.63 -4.94 4.49
CA ILE A 98 -12.29 -4.15 5.69
C ILE A 98 -13.02 -4.68 6.94
N LYS A 99 -14.21 -5.27 6.76
CA LYS A 99 -14.99 -5.93 7.83
C LYS A 99 -14.63 -7.42 8.01
N GLY A 100 -13.56 -7.89 7.38
CA GLY A 100 -13.07 -9.27 7.49
C GLY A 100 -13.82 -10.28 6.63
N ILE A 101 -14.46 -9.85 5.53
CA ILE A 101 -15.24 -10.73 4.64
C ILE A 101 -14.56 -10.86 3.26
N ALA A 102 -14.22 -12.07 2.88
CA ALA A 102 -13.78 -12.45 1.53
C ALA A 102 -14.85 -13.31 0.83
N ILE A 103 -14.67 -13.60 -0.46
CA ILE A 103 -15.53 -14.51 -1.23
C ILE A 103 -14.72 -15.75 -1.61
N ASP A 104 -15.26 -16.94 -1.37
CA ASP A 104 -14.73 -18.17 -1.96
C ASP A 104 -15.25 -18.29 -3.40
N GLN A 105 -14.35 -18.23 -4.37
CA GLN A 105 -14.65 -18.26 -5.79
C GLN A 105 -15.20 -19.62 -6.24
N ASN A 106 -14.94 -20.71 -5.51
CA ASN A 106 -15.45 -22.04 -5.86
C ASN A 106 -16.93 -22.18 -5.49
N THR A 107 -17.30 -21.73 -4.30
CA THR A 107 -18.66 -21.90 -3.75
C THR A 107 -19.53 -20.65 -3.89
N LYS A 108 -18.93 -19.51 -4.23
CA LYS A 108 -19.54 -18.17 -4.27
C LYS A 108 -20.11 -17.73 -2.92
N THR A 109 -19.56 -18.22 -1.82
CA THR A 109 -20.01 -17.88 -0.45
C THR A 109 -19.06 -16.91 0.24
N GLU A 110 -19.61 -16.08 1.13
CA GLU A 110 -18.82 -15.21 2.00
C GLU A 110 -18.05 -16.01 3.06
N VAL A 111 -16.79 -15.66 3.27
CA VAL A 111 -15.90 -16.22 4.28
C VAL A 111 -15.47 -15.12 5.23
N LYS A 112 -15.75 -15.30 6.52
CA LYS A 112 -15.41 -14.32 7.56
C LYS A 112 -14.14 -14.71 8.30
N THR A 113 -13.34 -13.72 8.69
CA THR A 113 -12.22 -13.88 9.63
C THR A 113 -12.41 -12.98 10.84
N GLY A 114 -11.80 -13.38 11.96
CA GLY A 114 -11.63 -12.53 13.15
C GLY A 114 -10.31 -11.76 13.16
N PHE A 115 -9.42 -12.01 12.20
CA PHE A 115 -8.06 -11.46 12.17
C PHE A 115 -7.98 -10.23 11.28
N THR A 116 -8.62 -9.15 11.72
CA THR A 116 -8.54 -7.82 11.09
C THR A 116 -7.77 -6.88 12.00
N TYR A 117 -6.74 -6.24 11.46
CA TYR A 117 -5.93 -5.26 12.16
C TYR A 117 -5.88 -3.95 11.39
N LYS A 118 -5.84 -2.82 12.12
CA LYS A 118 -5.63 -1.49 11.54
C LYS A 118 -4.34 -0.89 12.10
N GLY A 119 -3.37 -0.66 11.24
CA GLY A 119 -2.06 -0.10 11.57
C GLY A 119 -1.06 -0.30 10.44
N SER A 120 0.20 0.07 10.65
CA SER A 120 1.25 -0.06 9.63
C SER A 120 1.92 -1.43 9.61
N ALA A 121 1.89 -2.18 10.70
CA ALA A 121 2.43 -3.52 10.78
C ALA A 121 1.76 -4.35 11.88
N ILE A 122 1.69 -5.67 11.68
CA ILE A 122 1.23 -6.64 12.67
C ILE A 122 2.05 -7.94 12.56
N SER A 123 2.22 -8.62 13.69
CA SER A 123 2.71 -9.99 13.77
C SER A 123 1.58 -10.91 14.21
N PHE A 124 1.13 -11.80 13.32
CA PHE A 124 0.24 -12.90 13.66
C PHE A 124 1.08 -14.04 14.23
N GLN A 125 0.86 -14.37 15.50
CA GLN A 125 1.62 -15.39 16.22
C GLN A 125 0.78 -16.67 16.37
N ASP A 126 1.46 -17.80 16.57
CA ASP A 126 0.86 -19.11 16.84
C ASP A 126 -0.15 -19.55 15.77
N LEU A 127 0.07 -19.13 14.52
CA LEU A 127 -0.72 -19.60 13.39
C LEU A 127 -0.52 -21.10 13.20
N THR A 128 -1.63 -21.82 13.05
CA THR A 128 -1.61 -23.24 12.71
C THR A 128 -0.99 -23.43 11.32
N PRO A 129 -0.26 -24.53 11.08
CA PRO A 129 0.24 -24.82 9.74
C PRO A 129 -0.92 -24.95 8.74
N GLY A 130 -0.80 -24.34 7.57
CA GLY A 130 -1.86 -24.29 6.56
C GLY A 130 -1.68 -23.13 5.58
N LYS A 131 -2.63 -22.99 4.66
CA LYS A 131 -2.69 -21.88 3.71
C LYS A 131 -3.46 -20.70 4.27
N TYR A 132 -2.98 -19.50 3.96
CA TYR A 132 -3.63 -18.27 4.36
C TYR A 132 -3.68 -17.27 3.21
N PHE A 133 -4.84 -16.64 3.05
CA PHE A 133 -5.04 -15.49 2.18
C PHE A 133 -4.88 -14.21 3.01
N ILE A 134 -3.98 -13.33 2.59
CA ILE A 134 -3.69 -12.06 3.25
C ILE A 134 -4.13 -10.93 2.34
N ALA A 135 -4.76 -9.92 2.93
CA ALA A 135 -5.05 -8.65 2.29
C ALA A 135 -4.41 -7.49 3.05
N VAL A 136 -3.88 -6.53 2.30
CA VAL A 136 -3.50 -5.20 2.79
C VAL A 136 -4.34 -4.19 2.01
N ILE A 137 -5.07 -3.33 2.72
CA ILE A 137 -5.98 -2.34 2.14
C ILE A 137 -5.62 -0.96 2.70
N LEU A 138 -5.29 -0.01 1.82
CA LEU A 138 -5.00 1.36 2.21
C LEU A 138 -6.24 2.01 2.84
N ASN A 139 -5.99 2.83 3.86
CA ASN A 139 -7.04 3.53 4.59
C ASN A 139 -7.58 4.73 3.79
N ASP A 140 -8.77 5.22 4.15
CA ASP A 140 -9.49 6.27 3.42
C ASP A 140 -8.85 7.66 3.55
N ASN A 141 -7.93 7.80 4.50
CA ASN A 141 -7.24 9.04 4.84
C ASN A 141 -5.92 9.24 4.07
N VAL A 142 -5.53 8.30 3.20
CA VAL A 142 -4.36 8.50 2.34
C VAL A 142 -4.68 9.51 1.23
N ASP A 143 -3.67 10.25 0.78
CA ASP A 143 -3.84 11.27 -0.26
C ASP A 143 -4.16 10.66 -1.64
N LYS A 144 -3.57 9.49 -1.94
CA LYS A 144 -3.76 8.72 -3.18
C LYS A 144 -3.90 7.24 -2.87
N GLY A 145 -4.74 6.54 -3.61
CA GLY A 145 -4.90 5.10 -3.45
C GLY A 145 -5.86 4.74 -2.32
N LYS A 146 -6.83 5.58 -2.01
CA LYS A 146 -7.80 5.29 -0.94
C LYS A 146 -8.45 3.95 -1.22
N LYS A 147 -8.43 3.04 -0.25
CA LYS A 147 -8.98 1.68 -0.41
C LYS A 147 -8.33 0.85 -1.53
N ALA A 148 -7.21 1.30 -2.09
CA ALA A 148 -6.40 0.42 -2.93
C ALA A 148 -5.94 -0.77 -2.10
N TYR A 149 -5.79 -1.93 -2.73
CA TYR A 149 -5.58 -3.16 -2.00
C TYR A 149 -4.64 -4.11 -2.72
N SER A 150 -4.08 -5.02 -1.94
CA SER A 150 -3.17 -6.04 -2.43
C SER A 150 -3.43 -7.32 -1.68
N THR A 151 -3.37 -8.45 -2.38
CA THR A 151 -3.67 -9.76 -1.80
C THR A 151 -2.57 -10.76 -2.11
N LYS A 152 -2.37 -11.72 -1.22
CA LYS A 152 -1.39 -12.78 -1.40
C LYS A 152 -1.82 -14.03 -0.64
N GLU A 153 -1.72 -15.18 -1.29
CA GLU A 153 -1.75 -16.46 -0.60
C GLU A 153 -0.34 -16.85 -0.12
N ILE A 154 -0.25 -17.30 1.12
CA ILE A 154 0.97 -17.85 1.74
C ILE A 154 0.70 -19.25 2.31
N SER A 155 1.76 -20.02 2.54
CA SER A 155 1.69 -21.31 3.22
C SER A 155 2.54 -21.28 4.49
N VAL A 156 1.89 -21.31 5.65
CA VAL A 156 2.55 -21.34 6.95
C VAL A 156 2.90 -22.79 7.29
N LYS A 157 4.19 -23.07 7.52
CA LYS A 157 4.68 -24.37 8.01
C LYS A 157 4.70 -24.38 9.54
N GLN A 158 4.84 -25.57 10.12
CA GLN A 158 5.09 -25.69 11.56
C GLN A 158 6.36 -24.92 11.93
N TYR A 159 6.21 -23.95 12.85
CA TYR A 159 7.28 -23.04 13.28
C TYR A 159 7.84 -22.13 12.19
N GLY A 160 7.15 -22.06 11.04
CA GLY A 160 7.52 -21.25 9.91
C GLY A 160 7.37 -19.76 10.22
N LYS A 161 8.31 -18.97 9.72
CA LYS A 161 8.33 -17.52 9.92
C LYS A 161 8.29 -16.85 8.56
N ILE A 162 7.32 -15.97 8.36
CA ILE A 162 7.09 -15.27 7.10
C ILE A 162 7.06 -13.78 7.38
N TYR A 163 7.84 -13.02 6.61
CA TYR A 163 7.83 -11.56 6.64
C TYR A 163 7.46 -11.03 5.27
N MET A 164 6.51 -10.11 5.27
CA MET A 164 5.93 -9.50 4.08
C MET A 164 5.77 -8.00 4.29
N ASN A 165 6.35 -7.19 3.40
CA ASN A 165 6.10 -5.76 3.36
C ASN A 165 5.46 -5.37 2.04
N LYS A 166 4.23 -4.87 2.08
CA LYS A 166 3.58 -4.31 0.89
C LYS A 166 3.97 -2.83 0.77
N ILE A 167 4.66 -2.48 -0.31
CA ILE A 167 4.85 -1.08 -0.72
C ILE A 167 3.85 -0.80 -1.84
N PHE A 168 2.95 0.17 -1.66
CA PHE A 168 2.05 0.62 -2.71
C PHE A 168 2.70 1.66 -3.62
N SER A 169 2.40 1.60 -4.92
CA SER A 169 2.84 2.62 -5.88
C SER A 169 2.28 4.00 -5.51
N ASN A 170 3.04 5.04 -5.80
CA ASN A 170 2.53 6.42 -5.77
C ASN A 170 1.52 6.71 -6.90
N LYS A 171 1.41 5.81 -7.89
CA LYS A 171 0.48 5.90 -9.03
C LYS A 171 -0.82 5.12 -8.83
N ILE A 172 -0.93 4.36 -7.73
CA ILE A 172 -2.12 3.54 -7.47
C ILE A 172 -3.37 4.42 -7.32
N LYS A 173 -4.46 4.01 -7.96
CA LYS A 173 -5.75 4.73 -7.90
C LYS A 173 -6.60 4.23 -6.74
N ASP A 174 -7.58 5.05 -6.38
CA ASP A 174 -8.56 4.69 -5.36
C ASP A 174 -9.29 3.39 -5.72
N GLY A 175 -9.33 2.45 -4.78
CA GLY A 175 -9.95 1.14 -4.94
C GLY A 175 -9.24 0.19 -5.92
N GLU A 176 -8.07 0.54 -6.44
CA GLU A 176 -7.35 -0.28 -7.41
C GLU A 176 -6.61 -1.44 -6.73
N PHE A 177 -6.58 -2.58 -7.41
CA PHE A 177 -5.76 -3.72 -7.01
C PHE A 177 -4.32 -3.52 -7.46
N GLU A 178 -3.37 -3.76 -6.56
CA GLU A 178 -1.95 -3.78 -6.88
C GLU A 178 -1.34 -5.10 -6.46
N GLU A 179 -0.61 -5.76 -7.35
CA GLU A 179 0.09 -7.00 -7.00
C GLU A 179 1.23 -6.77 -5.99
N TRP A 180 1.60 -7.83 -5.29
CA TRP A 180 2.78 -7.84 -4.43
C TRP A 180 4.04 -7.92 -5.29
N THR A 181 4.82 -6.86 -5.30
CA THR A 181 6.09 -6.76 -6.04
C THR A 181 7.32 -7.10 -5.19
N ASN A 182 7.21 -7.07 -3.87
CA ASN A 182 8.35 -7.28 -2.98
C ASN A 182 8.60 -8.76 -2.66
N LYS A 183 9.87 -9.10 -2.45
CA LYS A 183 10.30 -10.44 -2.05
C LYS A 183 9.80 -10.78 -0.64
N ILE A 184 9.15 -11.94 -0.53
CA ILE A 184 8.73 -12.52 0.75
C ILE A 184 9.92 -13.22 1.38
N ILE A 185 10.15 -12.98 2.67
CA ILE A 185 11.20 -13.65 3.44
C ILE A 185 10.56 -14.80 4.21
N GLU A 186 11.05 -16.02 4.01
CA GLU A 186 10.58 -17.22 4.68
C GLU A 186 11.73 -17.90 5.42
N LYS A 187 11.49 -18.36 6.64
CA LYS A 187 12.44 -19.11 7.46
C LYS A 187 11.77 -20.28 8.17
#